data_AF-A0A9D1WB65-F1
#
_entry.id   AF-A0A9D1WB65-F1
#
_cell.length_a   1.000
_cell.length_b   1.000
_cell.length_c   1.000
_cell.angle_alpha   90.00
_cell.angle_beta   90.00
_cell.angle_gamma   90.00
#
_symmetry.space_group_name_H-M   'P 1'
#
loop_
_entity.id
_entity.type
_entity.pdbx_description
1 polymer ?
#
loop_
_entity_poly.entity_id
_entity_poly.type
_entity_poly.pdbx_seq_one_letter_code
_entity_poly.pdbx_strand_id
1 'polypeptide(L)'
;MSIQEIKNKFGIIGNSSLINRAIDIARQVAPTDMSVLIQGESGSGKEVFSHIIHQLSPRRHGSFIAVNCGAIPEGTIDSEL
;
A
#
# COMPACT_ATOMS: atom_id res chain seq x y z
N MET A 1 -12.51 10.66 -4.21
CA MET A 1 -11.45 10.43 -5.20
C MET A 1 -11.90 9.30 -6.10
N SER A 2 -11.96 9.53 -7.41
CA SER A 2 -12.26 8.51 -8.41
C SER A 2 -11.06 7.56 -8.59
N ILE A 3 -11.28 6.40 -9.20
CA ILE A 3 -10.21 5.45 -9.50
C ILE A 3 -9.14 6.10 -10.39
N GLN A 4 -9.54 6.93 -11.36
CA GLN A 4 -8.60 7.60 -12.27
C GLN A 4 -7.70 8.61 -11.54
N GLU A 5 -8.26 9.36 -10.59
CA GLU A 5 -7.49 10.30 -9.77
C GLU A 5 -6.45 9.56 -8.90
N ILE A 6 -6.83 8.41 -8.33
CA ILE A 6 -5.90 7.57 -7.55
C ILE A 6 -4.79 7.04 -8.47
N LYS A 7 -5.14 6.50 -9.64
CA LYS A 7 -4.15 6.03 -10.61
C LYS A 7 -3.13 7.11 -10.97
N ASN A 8 -3.60 8.31 -11.31
CA ASN A 8 -2.74 9.43 -11.65
C ASN A 8 -1.84 9.85 -10.47
N LYS A 9 -2.40 9.93 -9.26
CA LYS A 9 -1.64 10.33 -8.05
C LYS A 9 -0.51 9.35 -7.71
N PHE A 10 -0.72 8.05 -7.94
CA PHE A 10 0.22 6.99 -7.54
C PHE A 10 0.96 6.36 -8.73
N GLY A 11 0.88 6.94 -9.92
CA GLY A 11 1.58 6.46 -11.11
C GLY A 11 1.13 5.07 -11.59
N ILE A 12 -0.11 4.65 -11.30
CA ILE A 12 -0.64 3.38 -11.78
C ILE A 12 -1.12 3.54 -13.23
N ILE A 13 -0.52 2.77 -14.14
CA ILE A 13 -0.87 2.75 -15.56
C ILE A 13 -1.65 1.48 -15.88
N GLY A 14 -2.69 1.60 -16.72
CA GLY A 14 -3.47 0.48 -17.24
C GLY A 14 -4.94 0.49 -16.80
N ASN A 15 -5.76 -0.31 -17.48
CA ASN A 15 -7.22 -0.32 -17.35
C ASN A 15 -7.80 -1.69 -16.97
N SER A 16 -6.98 -2.59 -16.45
CA SER A 16 -7.43 -3.90 -15.98
C SER A 16 -8.51 -3.75 -14.90
N SER A 17 -9.60 -4.51 -15.05
CA SER A 17 -10.68 -4.57 -14.06
C SER A 17 -10.19 -5.08 -12.70
N LEU A 18 -9.20 -5.97 -12.69
CA LEU A 18 -8.59 -6.49 -11.46
C LEU A 18 -7.80 -5.40 -10.71
N ILE A 19 -7.07 -4.55 -11.43
CA ILE A 19 -6.36 -3.41 -10.82
C ILE A 19 -7.37 -2.40 -10.26
N ASN A 20 -8.42 -2.09 -11.01
CA ASN A 20 -9.48 -1.18 -10.55
C ASN A 20 -10.13 -1.71 -9.27
N ARG A 21 -10.43 -3.01 -9.21
CA ARG A 21 -10.98 -3.67 -8.02
C ARG A 21 -10.02 -3.60 -6.83
N ALA A 22 -8.73 -3.85 -7.04
CA ALA A 22 -7.74 -3.72 -5.98
C ALA A 22 -7.65 -2.29 -5.43
N ILE A 23 -7.70 -1.27 -6.30
CA ILE A 23 -7.73 0.14 -5.91
C ILE A 23 -8.98 0.47 -5.10
N ASP A 24 -10.14 -0.04 -5.51
CA ASP A 24 -11.38 0.15 -4.75
C ASP A 24 -11.33 -0.50 -3.37
N ILE A 25 -10.76 -1.71 -3.25
CA ILE A 25 -10.55 -2.36 -1.95
C ILE A 25 -9.64 -1.50 -1.07
N ALA A 26 -8.50 -1.05 -1.60
CA ALA A 26 -7.58 -0.17 -0.89
C ALA A 26 -8.27 1.11 -0.39
N ARG A 27 -9.11 1.73 -1.23
CA ARG A 27 -9.91 2.91 -0.88
C ARG A 27 -10.94 2.63 0.22
N GLN A 28 -11.54 1.43 0.24
CA GLN A 28 -12.53 1.04 1.24
C GLN A 28 -11.91 0.74 2.61
N VAL A 29 -10.72 0.12 2.64
CA VAL A 29 -10.05 -0.23 3.90
C VAL A 29 -9.28 0.95 4.51
N ALA A 30 -8.81 1.90 3.70
CA ALA A 30 -8.06 3.08 4.15
C ALA A 30 -8.68 3.87 5.31
N PRO A 31 -10.00 4.12 5.38
CA PRO A 31 -10.59 4.84 6.51
C PRO A 31 -10.67 4.05 7.83
N THR A 32 -10.34 2.75 7.83
CA THR A 32 -10.47 1.87 9.00
C THR A 32 -9.17 1.77 9.79
N ASP A 33 -9.25 1.25 11.02
CA ASP A 33 -8.10 0.89 11.86
C ASP A 33 -7.77 -0.61 11.79
N MET A 34 -8.12 -1.27 10.70
CA MET A 34 -7.84 -2.70 10.53
C MET A 34 -6.43 -2.90 9.96
N SER A 35 -5.75 -3.94 10.41
CA SER A 35 -4.52 -4.41 9.74
C SER A 35 -4.86 -4.90 8.33
N VAL A 36 -4.05 -4.50 7.34
CA VAL A 36 -4.25 -4.87 5.94
C VAL A 36 -3.11 -5.76 5.47
N LEU A 37 -3.44 -6.93 4.92
CA LEU A 37 -2.50 -7.83 4.26
C LEU A 37 -2.56 -7.62 2.73
N ILE A 38 -1.44 -7.24 2.13
CA ILE A 38 -1.32 -7.08 0.67
C ILE A 38 -0.58 -8.29 0.10
N GLN A 39 -1.25 -9.08 -0.74
CA GLN A 39 -0.68 -10.25 -1.37
C GLN A 39 -0.44 -10.02 -2.87
N GLY A 40 0.57 -10.70 -3.40
CA GLY A 40 0.98 -10.62 -4.80
C GLY A 40 2.42 -11.05 -5.00
N GLU A 41 2.78 -11.37 -6.23
CA GLU A 41 4.13 -11.79 -6.63
C GLU A 41 5.18 -10.69 -6.39
N SER A 42 6.46 -11.06 -6.38
CA SER A 42 7.55 -10.09 -6.31
C SER A 42 7.49 -9.14 -7.51
N GLY A 43 7.73 -7.84 -7.29
CA GLY A 43 7.65 -6.82 -8.34
C GLY A 43 6.24 -6.40 -8.79
N SER A 44 5.16 -6.93 -8.19
CA SER A 44 3.78 -6.60 -8.59
C SER A 44 3.25 -5.25 -8.09
N GLY A 45 4.10 -4.39 -7.49
CA GLY A 45 3.73 -3.05 -7.02
C GLY A 45 2.98 -2.99 -5.68
N LYS A 46 3.17 -3.98 -4.79
CA LYS A 46 2.52 -4.02 -3.45
C LYS A 46 2.76 -2.76 -2.61
N GLU A 47 3.95 -2.17 -2.72
CA GLU A 47 4.33 -0.93 -2.03
C GLU A 47 3.41 0.24 -2.40
N VAL A 48 3.05 0.36 -3.68
CA VAL A 48 2.11 1.40 -4.16
C VAL A 48 0.77 1.30 -3.44
N PHE A 49 0.27 0.08 -3.21
CA PHE A 49 -0.98 -0.15 -2.48
C PHE A 49 -0.87 0.24 -1.01
N SER A 50 0.26 -0.02 -0.34
CA SER A 50 0.47 0.45 1.04
C SER A 50 0.46 1.99 1.13
N HIS A 51 1.02 2.68 0.14
CA HIS A 51 0.99 4.14 0.07
C HIS A 51 -0.42 4.69 -0.21
N ILE A 52 -1.20 4.03 -1.08
CA ILE A 52 -2.61 4.38 -1.33
C ILE A 52 -3.39 4.32 -0.02
N ILE A 53 -3.27 3.21 0.71
CA ILE A 53 -3.98 2.99 1.98
C ILE A 53 -3.61 4.09 2.98
N HIS A 54 -2.31 4.35 3.20
CA HIS A 54 -1.87 5.39 4.13
C HIS A 54 -2.39 6.78 3.77
N GLN A 55 -2.23 7.18 2.51
CA GLN A 55 -2.61 8.51 2.02
C GLN A 55 -4.12 8.78 2.01
N LEU A 56 -4.93 7.73 1.90
CA LEU A 56 -6.40 7.83 1.95
C LEU A 56 -6.95 7.60 3.36
N SER A 57 -6.11 7.25 4.33
CA SER A 57 -6.50 7.06 5.73
C SER A 57 -6.58 8.38 6.52
N PRO A 58 -7.26 8.40 7.68
CA PRO A 58 -7.20 9.49 8.65
C PRO A 58 -5.77 9.77 9.15
N ARG A 59 -4.86 8.79 9.02
CA ARG A 59 -3.46 8.84 9.48
C ARG A 59 -2.49 9.41 8.44
N ARG A 60 -2.98 9.88 7.28
CA ARG A 60 -2.15 10.36 6.15
C ARG A 60 -1.10 11.43 6.51
N HIS A 61 -1.31 12.18 7.61
CA HIS A 61 -0.38 13.21 8.08
C HIS A 61 0.66 12.68 9.08
N GLY A 62 0.49 11.45 9.56
CA GLY A 62 1.48 10.76 10.38
C GLY A 62 2.58 10.11 9.55
N SER A 63 3.64 9.70 10.22
CA SER A 63 4.77 8.99 9.62
C SER A 63 4.33 7.69 8.95
N PHE A 64 4.83 7.46 7.75
CA PHE A 64 4.75 6.17 7.06
C PHE A 64 6.14 5.55 7.09
N ILE A 65 6.30 4.46 7.84
CA ILE A 65 7.57 3.74 7.98
C ILE A 65 7.43 2.42 7.24
N ALA A 66 8.19 2.26 6.16
CA ALA A 66 8.26 1.02 5.40
C ALA A 66 9.48 0.22 5.84
N VAL A 67 9.25 -1.06 6.16
CA VAL A 67 10.31 -2.00 6.54
C VAL A 67 10.31 -3.16 5.54
N ASN A 68 11.44 -3.37 4.88
CA ASN A 68 11.64 -4.50 3.98
C ASN A 68 12.35 -5.63 4.73
N CYS A 69 11.57 -6.57 5.27
CA CYS A 69 12.12 -7.70 6.03
C CYS A 69 13.07 -8.58 5.20
N GLY A 70 12.91 -8.64 3.87
CA GLY A 70 13.81 -9.41 3.00
C GLY A 70 15.21 -8.81 2.85
N ALA A 71 15.40 -7.56 3.25
CA ALA A 71 16.69 -6.88 3.25
C ALA A 71 17.38 -6.89 4.63
N ILE A 72 16.72 -7.42 5.68
CA ILE A 72 17.24 -7.43 7.05
C ILE A 72 17.86 -8.81 7.35
N PRO A 73 19.13 -8.89 7.75
CA PRO A 73 19.76 -10.14 8.16
C PRO A 73 19.06 -10.82 9.36
N GLU A 74 19.01 -12.15 9.34
CA GLU A 74 18.50 -12.97 10.45
C GLU A 74 19.45 -12.83 11.66
N GLY A 75 19.10 -11.92 12.59
CA GLY A 75 19.88 -11.63 13.79
C GLY A 75 19.92 -10.15 14.18
N THR A 76 19.55 -9.23 13.28
CA THR A 76 19.47 -7.78 13.56
C THR A 76 18.03 -7.27 13.69
N ILE A 77 17.02 -8.13 13.53
CA ILE A 77 15.59 -7.77 13.60
C ILE A 77 15.21 -7.14 14.95
N ASP A 78 15.69 -7.70 16.05
CA ASP A 78 15.37 -7.20 17.40
C ASP A 78 16.11 -5.90 17.76
N SER A 79 17.10 -5.49 16.96
CA SER A 79 17.92 -4.29 17.22
C SER A 79 17.49 -3.06 16.40
N GLU A 80 16.69 -3.23 15.35
CA GLU A 80 16.33 -2.20 14.36
C GLU A 80 14.83 -1.83 14.36
N LEU A 81 14.01 -2.50 15.19
CA LEU A 81 12.59 -2.24 15.43
C LEU A 81 12.36 -1.74 16.86
#